data_AF-A0A930YNQ3-F1
#
_entry.id   AF-A0A930YNQ3-F1
#
_cell.length_a   1.000
_cell.length_b   1.000
_cell.length_c   1.000
_cell.angle_alpha   90.00
_cell.angle_beta   90.00
_cell.angle_gamma   90.00
#
_symmetry.space_group_name_H-M   'P 1'
#
loop_
_entity.id
_entity.type
_entity.pdbx_description
1 polymer ?
#
loop_
_entity_poly.entity_id
_entity_poly.type
_entity_poly.pdbx_seq_one_letter_code
_entity_poly.pdbx_strand_id
1 'polypeptide(L)'
;PDIAYPGRKIAIFVNGCFWHRCPHCNLTVPKTHTEFWEAKFARNVERDRRTAEALEKDGWTVVTVWECQLKKGEIEHTRTYLYTTLCKPDGSVSDEDGKTEGH
;
A
#
# COMPACT_ATOMS: atom_id res chain seq x y z
N PRO A 1 -8.42 -0.69 0.55
CA PRO A 1 -7.24 -1.13 -0.23
C PRO A 1 -7.70 -1.58 -1.61
N ASP A 2 -6.90 -1.35 -2.65
CA ASP A 2 -7.23 -1.77 -4.01
C ASP A 2 -6.98 -3.26 -4.22
N ILE A 3 -5.93 -3.78 -3.58
CA ILE A 3 -5.58 -5.19 -3.56
C ILE A 3 -5.39 -5.61 -2.10
N ALA A 4 -5.95 -6.75 -1.71
CA ALA A 4 -5.81 -7.29 -0.36
C ALA A 4 -5.53 -8.79 -0.40
N TYR A 5 -4.64 -9.25 0.49
CA TYR A 5 -4.36 -10.65 0.76
C TYR A 5 -4.65 -10.95 2.23
N PRO A 6 -5.91 -11.27 2.60
CA PRO A 6 -6.31 -11.44 4.00
C PRO A 6 -5.52 -12.51 4.75
N GLY A 7 -5.21 -13.64 4.11
CA GLY A 7 -4.45 -14.73 4.72
C GLY A 7 -3.01 -14.35 5.11
N ARG A 8 -2.43 -13.34 4.46
CA ARG A 8 -1.11 -12.77 4.83
C ARG A 8 -1.22 -11.42 5.53
N LYS A 9 -2.44 -10.92 5.75
CA LYS A 9 -2.76 -9.56 6.19
C LYS A 9 -1.97 -8.49 5.41
N ILE A 10 -1.98 -8.55 4.08
CA ILE A 10 -1.33 -7.54 3.22
C ILE A 10 -2.41 -6.70 2.55
N ALA A 11 -2.29 -5.37 2.63
CA ALA A 11 -3.15 -4.41 1.97
C ALA A 11 -2.31 -3.50 1.08
N ILE A 12 -2.58 -3.49 -0.22
CA ILE A 12 -1.88 -2.66 -1.21
C ILE A 12 -2.85 -1.58 -1.71
N PHE A 13 -2.39 -0.33 -1.65
CA PHE A 13 -3.07 0.84 -2.20
C PHE A 13 -2.35 1.32 -3.44
N VAL A 14 -3.09 1.66 -4.49
CA VAL A 14 -2.58 2.22 -5.74
C VAL A 14 -3.08 3.66 -5.86
N ASN A 15 -2.27 4.60 -5.38
CA ASN A 15 -2.68 5.99 -5.25
C ASN A 15 -2.31 6.81 -6.49
N GLY A 16 -3.33 7.46 -7.08
CA GLY A 16 -3.13 8.50 -8.09
C GLY A 16 -2.38 9.69 -7.51
N CYS A 17 -1.30 10.13 -8.17
CA CYS A 17 -0.40 11.13 -7.57
C CYS A 17 -1.13 12.44 -7.29
N PHE A 18 -1.93 12.90 -8.24
CA PHE A 18 -2.70 14.13 -8.09
C PHE A 18 -3.73 14.04 -6.96
N TRP A 19 -4.52 12.97 -6.88
CA TRP A 19 -5.64 12.92 -5.93
C TRP A 19 -5.24 12.77 -4.48
N HIS A 20 -4.13 12.06 -4.25
CA HIS A 20 -3.63 11.68 -2.92
C HIS A 20 -2.36 12.46 -2.52
N ARG A 21 -1.97 13.45 -3.33
CA ARG A 21 -0.81 14.34 -3.09
C ARG A 21 0.48 13.55 -2.86
N CYS A 22 0.90 12.82 -3.89
CA CYS A 22 2.12 12.02 -3.88
C CYS A 22 3.35 12.80 -3.37
N PRO A 23 4.09 12.26 -2.39
CA PRO A 23 5.28 12.92 -1.82
C PRO A 23 6.49 12.90 -2.77
N HIS A 24 6.46 12.07 -3.81
CA HIS A 24 7.57 11.93 -4.78
C HIS A 24 7.45 12.89 -5.97
N CYS A 25 6.29 13.56 -6.14
CA CYS A 25 6.01 14.40 -7.28
C CYS A 25 5.82 15.86 -6.85
N ASN A 26 6.35 16.80 -7.64
CA ASN A 26 5.97 18.20 -7.50
C ASN A 26 4.62 18.43 -8.21
N LEU A 27 3.53 18.45 -7.44
CA LEU A 27 2.16 18.50 -7.96
C LEU A 27 1.59 19.90 -7.87
N THR A 28 1.03 20.39 -8.98
CA THR A 28 0.35 21.68 -9.01
C THR A 28 -1.03 21.61 -8.36
N VAL A 29 -1.46 22.75 -7.81
CA VAL A 29 -2.84 22.98 -7.37
C VAL A 29 -3.57 23.73 -8.48
N PRO A 30 -4.78 23.30 -8.90
CA PRO A 30 -5.55 24.04 -9.88
C PRO A 30 -5.83 25.48 -9.42
N LYS A 31 -5.65 26.44 -10.34
CA LYS A 31 -5.83 27.88 -10.07
C LYS A 31 -7.31 28.29 -9.93
N THR A 32 -8.23 27.43 -10.38
CA THR A 32 -9.68 27.66 -10.27
C THR A 32 -10.23 26.84 -9.12
N HIS A 33 -11.05 27.44 -8.24
CA HIS A 33 -11.60 26.80 -7.03
C HIS A 33 -10.51 26.26 -6.08
N THR A 34 -9.44 27.02 -5.88
CA THR A 34 -8.27 26.58 -5.10
C THR A 34 -8.63 26.10 -3.69
N GLU A 35 -9.45 26.84 -2.94
CA GLU A 35 -9.88 26.43 -1.58
C GLU A 35 -10.60 25.08 -1.57
N PHE A 36 -11.46 24.83 -2.57
CA PHE A 36 -12.14 23.54 -2.73
C PHE A 36 -11.13 22.41 -2.97
N TRP A 37 -10.14 22.65 -3.83
CA TRP A 37 -9.10 21.67 -4.14
C TRP A 37 -8.22 21.37 -2.94
N GLU A 38 -7.76 22.39 -2.22
CA GLU A 38 -6.96 22.23 -1.01
C GLU A 38 -7.71 21.44 0.07
N ALA A 39 -8.97 21.81 0.34
CA ALA A 39 -9.81 21.07 1.28
C ALA A 39 -10.05 19.62 0.85
N LYS A 40 -10.23 19.38 -0.47
CA LYS A 40 -10.40 18.03 -1.02
C LYS A 40 -9.12 17.20 -0.87
N PHE A 41 -7.96 17.76 -1.17
CA PHE A 41 -6.69 17.07 -1.01
C PHE A 41 -6.39 16.77 0.45
N ALA A 42 -6.57 17.73 1.35
CA ALA A 42 -6.37 17.53 2.79
C ALA A 42 -7.26 16.39 3.33
N ARG A 43 -8.53 16.35 2.92
CA ARG A 43 -9.45 15.27 3.29
C ARG A 43 -9.02 13.90 2.75
N ASN A 44 -8.51 13.85 1.52
CA ASN A 44 -8.02 12.60 0.93
C ASN A 44 -6.80 12.08 1.69
N VAL A 45 -5.80 12.93 1.92
CA VAL A 45 -4.59 12.58 2.68
C VAL A 45 -4.94 12.11 4.09
N GLU A 46 -5.83 12.81 4.78
CA GLU A 46 -6.25 12.43 6.13
C GLU A 46 -7.02 11.10 6.14
N ARG A 47 -7.84 10.84 5.12
CA ARG A 47 -8.53 9.55 4.96
C ARG A 47 -7.52 8.42 4.74
N ASP A 48 -6.52 8.64 3.88
CA ASP A 48 -5.50 7.63 3.58
C ASP A 48 -4.71 7.28 4.84
N ARG A 49 -4.28 8.29 5.60
CA ARG A 49 -3.59 8.13 6.90
C ARG A 49 -4.42 7.30 7.87
N ARG A 50 -5.69 7.67 8.09
CA ARG A 50 -6.59 6.93 9.01
C ARG A 50 -6.80 5.48 8.58
N THR A 51 -6.90 5.24 7.27
CA THR A 51 -7.14 3.90 6.75
C THR A 51 -5.91 3.02 6.91
N ALA A 52 -4.72 3.57 6.62
CA ALA A 52 -3.46 2.88 6.85
C ALA A 52 -3.26 2.56 8.34
N GLU A 53 -3.43 3.54 9.23
CA GLU A 53 -3.28 3.34 10.68
C GLU A 53 -4.25 2.30 11.25
N ALA A 54 -5.51 2.29 10.79
CA ALA A 54 -6.48 1.28 11.20
C ALA A 54 -6.06 -0.13 10.78
N LEU A 55 -5.61 -0.29 9.53
CA LEU A 55 -5.13 -1.58 9.01
C LEU A 55 -3.86 -2.04 9.74
N GLU A 56 -2.89 -1.15 9.94
CA GLU A 56 -1.67 -1.44 10.68
C GLU A 56 -1.96 -1.87 12.12
N LYS A 57 -2.91 -1.20 12.80
CA LYS A 57 -3.37 -1.57 14.14
C LYS A 57 -4.00 -2.96 14.18
N ASP A 58 -4.67 -3.38 13.11
CA ASP A 58 -5.26 -4.72 12.96
C ASP A 58 -4.22 -5.79 12.55
N GLY A 59 -2.94 -5.40 12.48
CA GLY A 59 -1.80 -6.25 12.15
C GLY A 59 -1.61 -6.46 10.66
N TRP A 60 -2.12 -5.56 9.81
CA TRP A 60 -1.89 -5.61 8.39
C TRP A 60 -0.59 -4.92 7.99
N THR A 61 0.13 -5.53 7.04
CA THR A 61 1.17 -4.86 6.29
C THR A 61 0.52 -3.99 5.22
N VAL A 62 0.66 -2.67 5.35
CA VAL A 62 0.13 -1.70 4.38
C VAL A 62 1.24 -1.27 3.45
N VAL A 63 0.99 -1.37 2.14
CA VAL A 63 1.91 -0.91 1.10
C VAL A 63 1.17 0.07 0.20
N THR A 64 1.74 1.26 -0.01
CA THR A 64 1.21 2.23 -0.97
C THR A 64 2.14 2.32 -2.17
N VAL A 65 1.58 2.10 -3.35
CA VAL A 65 2.25 2.27 -4.64
C VAL A 65 1.66 3.50 -5.32
N TRP A 66 2.51 4.44 -5.72
CA TRP A 66 2.08 5.66 -6.38
C TRP A 66 2.04 5.49 -7.89
N GLU A 67 1.10 6.17 -8.55
CA GLU A 67 0.96 6.19 -10.01
C GLU A 67 2.29 6.49 -10.73
N CYS A 68 3.11 7.42 -10.19
CA CYS A 68 4.41 7.75 -10.79
C CYS A 68 5.40 6.57 -10.82
N GLN A 69 5.29 5.66 -9.85
CA GLN A 69 6.13 4.46 -9.74
C GLN A 69 5.72 3.37 -10.73
N LEU A 70 4.49 3.43 -11.25
CA LEU A 70 3.99 2.48 -12.25
C LEU A 70 4.29 2.89 -13.69
N LYS A 71 4.98 4.03 -13.91
CA LYS A 71 5.36 4.49 -15.24
C LYS A 71 6.47 3.60 -15.83
N LYS A 72 6.56 3.56 -17.16
CA LYS A 72 7.48 2.69 -17.92
C LYS A 72 8.95 2.74 -17.46
N GLY A 73 9.43 3.89 -16.95
CA GLY A 73 10.80 4.04 -16.44
C GLY A 73 11.02 3.52 -15.01
N GLU A 74 9.97 3.41 -14.20
CA GLU A 74 10.03 3.09 -12.77
C GLU A 74 9.46 1.71 -12.43
N ILE A 75 8.79 1.07 -13.39
CA ILE A 75 8.00 -0.15 -13.14
C ILE A 75 8.86 -1.32 -12.66
N GLU A 76 10.06 -1.52 -13.21
CA GLU A 76 10.95 -2.61 -12.79
C GLU A 76 11.53 -2.38 -11.39
N HIS A 77 11.84 -1.13 -11.05
CA HIS A 77 12.30 -0.78 -9.70
C HIS A 77 11.19 -1.00 -8.68
N THR A 78 9.97 -0.54 -8.99
CA THR A 78 8.78 -0.72 -8.17
C THR A 78 8.45 -2.20 -7.98
N ARG A 79 8.56 -2.98 -9.06
CA ARG A 79 8.40 -4.43 -9.04
C ARG A 79 9.39 -5.06 -8.07
N THR A 80 10.68 -4.81 -8.21
CA THR A 80 11.72 -5.35 -7.31
C THR A 80 11.46 -4.97 -5.87
N TYR A 81 11.16 -3.69 -5.58
CA TYR A 81 10.80 -3.22 -4.24
C TYR A 81 9.60 -3.97 -3.66
N LEU A 82 8.54 -4.18 -4.44
CA LEU A 82 7.35 -4.90 -3.98
C LEU A 82 7.67 -6.38 -3.71
N TYR A 83 8.45 -7.03 -4.56
CA TYR A 83 8.87 -8.41 -4.31
C TYR A 83 9.68 -8.52 -3.02
N THR A 84 10.66 -7.65 -2.78
CA THR A 84 11.48 -7.72 -1.56
C THR A 84 10.67 -7.37 -0.30
N THR A 85 9.72 -6.44 -0.41
CA THR A 85 8.91 -6.00 0.73
C THR A 85 7.83 -7.03 1.09
N LEU A 86 7.18 -7.63 0.08
CA LEU A 86 6.06 -8.55 0.28
C LEU A 86 6.49 -10.01 0.41
N CYS A 87 7.63 -10.40 -0.16
CA CYS A 87 8.23 -11.71 0.05
C CYS A 87 9.23 -11.62 1.19
N LYS A 88 8.77 -11.83 2.43
CA LYS A 88 9.68 -12.18 3.53
C LYS A 88 10.33 -13.54 3.25
N PRO A 89 11.64 -13.73 3.54
CA PRO A 89 12.27 -15.05 3.49
C PRO A 89 11.86 -16.01 4.63
N ASP A 90 10.98 -15.63 5.55
CA ASP A 90 10.54 -16.50 6.65
C ASP A 90 9.02 -16.45 6.89
N GLY A 91 8.29 -17.22 6.09
CA GLY A 91 6.96 -17.69 6.45
C GLY A 91 7.07 -19.15 6.84
N SER A 92 7.35 -19.41 8.12
CA SER A 92 7.12 -20.72 8.74
C SER A 92 5.80 -21.31 8.24
N VAL A 93 5.91 -22.40 7.49
CA VAL A 93 4.83 -23.36 7.36
C VAL A 93 4.62 -23.89 8.78
N SER A 94 3.54 -23.48 9.42
CA SER A 94 3.02 -24.22 10.57
C SER A 94 2.63 -25.58 10.04
N ASP A 95 3.50 -26.56 10.30
CA ASP A 95 3.21 -27.98 10.16
C ASP A 95 1.87 -28.25 10.86
N GLU A 96 0.89 -28.75 10.12
CA GLU A 96 -0.27 -29.37 10.75
C GLU A 96 0.20 -30.66 11.42
N ASP A 97 0.10 -30.65 12.74
CA ASP A 97 0.29 -31.79 13.63
C ASP A 97 -0.42 -33.06 13.15
N GLY A 98 0.30 -34.19 13.28
CA GLY A 98 -0.30 -35.37 13.88
C GLY A 98 -0.52 -36.58 13.00
N LYS A 99 0.54 -37.37 12.76
CA LYS A 99 0.44 -38.81 13.01
C LYS A 99 1.78 -39.44 13.37
N THR A 100 2.02 -39.59 14.67
CA THR A 100 2.87 -40.64 15.22
C THR A 100 2.09 -41.95 15.19
N GLU A 101 2.55 -42.94 14.44
CA GLU A 101 2.35 -44.35 14.79
C GLU A 101 3.70 -45.06 14.61
N GLY A 102 4.32 -45.36 15.75
CA GLY A 102 5.33 -46.39 15.86
C GLY A 102 4.67 -47.65 16.42
N HIS A 103 4.81 -48.76 15.71
CA HIS A 103 5.40 -50.03 16.14
C HIS A 103 5.22 -51.04 15.01
#